data_AF-A0A7Y4VG18-F1
#
_entry.id   AF-A0A7Y4VG18-F1
#
_cell.length_a   1.000
_cell.length_b   1.000
_cell.length_c   1.000
_cell.angle_alpha   90.00
_cell.angle_beta   90.00
_cell.angle_gamma   90.00
#
_symmetry.space_group_name_H-M   'P 1'
#
loop_
_entity.id
_entity.type
_entity.pdbx_description
1 polymer ?
#
loop_
_entity_poly.entity_id
_entity_poly.type
_entity_poly.pdbx_seq_one_letter_code
_entity_poly.pdbx_strand_id
1 'polypeptide(L)'
;MARNDGFFATPAREPHSPLYCVGQDAASNRLVCLESEDNGETWRDHAVSEAVMNPYAIGGRREVTADGWIIGSFTDQTPEGGGKVYFFCIPAARKP
;
A
#
# COMPACT_ATOMS: atom_id res chain seq x y z
N MET A 1 -3.61 13.38 3.69
CA MET A 1 -4.93 12.72 3.52
C MET A 1 -4.83 11.83 2.29
N ALA A 2 -5.09 10.53 2.44
CA ALA A 2 -5.11 9.61 1.32
C ALA A 2 -6.25 9.98 0.36
N ARG A 3 -5.98 9.98 -0.95
CA ARG A 3 -7.06 10.00 -1.96
C ARG A 3 -7.85 8.68 -1.88
N ASN A 4 -9.06 8.63 -2.42
CA ASN A 4 -9.94 7.44 -2.45
C ASN A 4 -9.39 6.21 -3.20
N ASP A 5 -8.11 6.17 -3.53
CA ASP A 5 -7.44 5.03 -4.16
C ASP A 5 -6.52 4.34 -3.16
N GLY A 6 -6.64 3.01 -3.09
CA GLY A 6 -5.87 2.19 -2.17
C GLY A 6 -6.50 0.83 -1.94
N PHE A 7 -5.86 0.01 -1.11
CA PHE A 7 -6.40 -1.27 -0.69
C PHE A 7 -5.91 -1.64 0.70
N PHE A 8 -6.65 -2.54 1.34
CA PHE A 8 -6.25 -3.19 2.57
C PHE A 8 -5.64 -4.55 2.30
N ALA A 9 -4.63 -4.92 3.08
CA ALA A 9 -4.03 -6.24 3.10
C ALA A 9 -3.86 -6.73 4.54
N THR A 10 -3.97 -8.03 4.77
CA THR A 10 -3.70 -8.65 6.07
C THR A 10 -3.29 -10.12 5.88
N PRO A 11 -2.52 -10.73 6.79
CA PRO A 11 -2.36 -12.18 6.85
C PRO A 11 -3.66 -12.86 7.33
N ALA A 12 -4.66 -13.06 6.46
CA ALA A 12 -6.02 -13.43 6.90
C ALA A 12 -6.13 -14.79 7.60
N ARG A 13 -5.09 -15.61 7.57
CA ARG A 13 -5.01 -16.91 8.27
C ARG A 13 -4.48 -16.80 9.70
N GLU A 14 -3.97 -15.64 10.11
CA GLU A 14 -3.38 -15.42 11.43
C GLU A 14 -4.30 -14.52 12.27
N PRO A 15 -4.96 -15.06 13.31
CA PRO A 15 -5.74 -14.24 14.22
C PRO A 15 -4.87 -13.15 14.85
N HIS A 16 -5.42 -11.94 14.99
CA HIS A 16 -4.72 -10.77 15.53
C HIS A 16 -3.53 -10.28 14.68
N SER A 17 -3.45 -10.69 13.41
CA SER A 17 -2.48 -10.12 12.49
C SER A 17 -2.77 -8.65 12.19
N PRO A 18 -1.74 -7.82 11.93
CA PRO A 18 -1.94 -6.44 11.57
C PRO A 18 -2.75 -6.26 10.28
N LEU A 19 -3.47 -5.14 10.21
CA LEU A 19 -4.12 -4.62 9.01
C LEU A 19 -3.20 -3.59 8.36
N TYR A 20 -2.92 -3.75 7.09
CA TYR A 20 -2.18 -2.79 6.28
C TYR A 20 -3.13 -2.01 5.40
N CYS A 21 -2.92 -0.70 5.30
CA CYS A 21 -3.62 0.19 4.38
C CYS A 21 -2.60 0.81 3.44
N VAL A 22 -2.71 0.48 2.15
CA VAL A 22 -1.85 1.05 1.10
C VAL A 22 -2.65 2.09 0.33
N GLY A 23 -2.08 3.27 0.18
CA GLY A 23 -2.67 4.36 -0.59
C GLY A 23 -1.60 5.32 -1.10
N GLN A 24 -2.00 6.55 -1.36
CA GLN A 24 -1.09 7.62 -1.78
C GLN A 24 -1.11 8.82 -0.83
N ASP A 25 0.05 9.43 -0.64
CA ASP A 25 0.14 10.81 -0.16
C ASP A 25 0.16 11.76 -1.37
N ALA A 26 -0.97 12.44 -1.57
CA ALA A 26 -1.16 13.36 -2.68
C ALA A 26 -0.28 14.62 -2.60
N ALA A 27 0.22 14.98 -1.41
CA ALA A 27 1.10 16.15 -1.27
C ALA A 27 2.52 15.88 -1.78
N SER A 28 2.97 14.62 -1.65
CA SER A 28 4.34 14.22 -2.00
C SER A 28 4.44 13.26 -3.19
N ASN A 29 3.30 12.86 -3.77
CA ASN A 29 3.20 11.84 -4.83
C ASN A 29 3.93 10.55 -4.45
N ARG A 30 3.67 10.03 -3.25
CA ARG A 30 4.29 8.79 -2.76
C ARG A 30 3.23 7.73 -2.50
N LEU A 31 3.61 6.46 -2.64
CA LEU A 31 2.86 5.37 -2.04
C LEU A 31 3.15 5.33 -0.55
N VAL A 32 2.10 5.18 0.25
CA VAL A 32 2.18 5.09 1.70
C VAL A 32 1.50 3.81 2.16
N CYS A 33 2.13 3.14 3.11
CA CYS A 33 1.57 2.00 3.82
C CYS A 33 1.45 2.38 5.29
N LEU A 34 0.23 2.27 5.80
CA LEU A 34 -0.05 2.35 7.23
C LEU A 34 -0.30 0.96 7.77
N GLU A 35 -0.02 0.76 9.04
CA GLU A 35 -0.25 -0.47 9.78
C GLU A 35 -1.14 -0.17 10.98
N SER A 36 -2.04 -1.11 11.28
CA SER A 36 -2.88 -1.12 12.47
C SER A 36 -2.81 -2.51 13.12
N GLU A 37 -2.53 -2.54 14.42
CA GLU A 37 -2.51 -3.77 15.23
C GLU A 37 -3.86 -4.01 15.95
N ASP A 38 -4.78 -3.05 15.88
CA ASP A 38 -6.05 -3.00 16.60
C ASP A 38 -7.26 -2.93 15.65
N ASN A 39 -7.12 -3.57 14.48
CA ASN A 39 -8.19 -3.70 13.49
C ASN A 39 -8.77 -2.34 13.00
N GLY A 40 -7.91 -1.34 12.91
CA GLY A 40 -8.18 -0.03 12.32
C GLY A 40 -8.56 1.06 13.31
N GLU A 41 -8.50 0.81 14.62
CA GLU A 41 -8.73 1.85 15.64
C GLU A 41 -7.60 2.88 15.67
N THR A 42 -6.35 2.43 15.57
CA THR A 42 -5.16 3.27 15.45
C THR A 42 -4.28 2.86 14.27
N TRP A 43 -3.55 3.84 13.73
CA TRP A 43 -2.73 3.68 12.53
C TRP A 43 -1.36 4.30 12.76
N ARG A 44 -0.31 3.61 12.29
CA ARG A 44 1.07 4.10 12.28
C ARG A 44 1.69 3.98 10.90
N ASP A 45 2.66 4.85 10.61
CA ASP A 45 3.45 4.75 9.39
C ASP A 45 4.25 3.44 9.37
N HIS A 46 4.12 2.67 8.30
CA HIS A 46 4.83 1.41 8.10
C HIS A 46 5.91 1.52 7.02
N ALA A 47 5.54 2.05 5.86
CA ALA A 47 6.46 2.25 4.74
C ALA A 47 6.03 3.42 3.86
N VAL A 48 6.99 4.09 3.25
CA VAL A 48 6.78 5.19 2.30
C VAL A 48 7.75 5.02 1.14
N SER A 49 7.25 5.13 -0.09
CA SER A 49 8.10 5.04 -1.28
C SER A 49 8.90 6.33 -1.52
N GLU A 50 9.83 6.26 -2.47
CA GLU A 50 10.28 7.46 -3.19
C GLU A 50 9.08 8.10 -3.93
N ALA A 51 9.26 9.33 -4.43
CA ALA A 51 8.24 9.97 -5.24
C ALA A 51 7.98 9.16 -6.52
N VAL A 52 6.71 8.93 -6.82
CA VAL A 52 6.22 8.25 -8.01
C VAL A 52 5.40 9.22 -8.87
N MET A 53 5.20 8.90 -10.15
CA MET A 53 4.41 9.73 -11.06
C MET A 53 2.92 9.48 -10.81
N ASN A 54 2.18 10.56 -10.49
CA ASN A 54 0.72 10.67 -10.28
C ASN A 54 -0.03 9.32 -10.15
N PRO A 55 0.12 8.60 -9.02
CA PRO A 55 -0.41 7.26 -8.88
C PRO A 55 -1.93 7.27 -8.79
N TYR A 56 -2.57 6.44 -9.62
CA TYR A 56 -4.01 6.27 -9.73
C TYR A 56 -4.39 4.79 -9.74
N ALA A 57 -5.64 4.47 -9.40
CA ALA A 57 -6.17 3.10 -9.42
C ALA A 57 -5.27 2.13 -8.65
N ILE A 58 -4.84 2.56 -7.45
CA ILE A 58 -3.98 1.78 -6.57
C ILE A 58 -4.79 0.57 -6.08
N GLY A 59 -4.28 -0.62 -6.35
CA GLY A 59 -4.91 -1.88 -5.96
C GLY A 59 -3.87 -2.95 -5.67
N GLY A 60 -4.31 -4.05 -5.08
CA GLY A 60 -3.38 -5.12 -4.75
C GLY A 60 -4.03 -6.35 -4.14
N ARG A 61 -3.18 -7.28 -3.73
CA ARG A 61 -3.58 -8.53 -3.08
C ARG A 61 -4.01 -8.22 -1.64
N ARG A 62 -5.23 -8.64 -1.28
CA ARG A 62 -5.79 -8.47 0.09
C ARG A 62 -5.11 -9.36 1.13
N GLU A 63 -4.35 -10.34 0.67
CA GLU A 63 -3.63 -11.30 1.51
C GLU A 63 -2.13 -11.00 1.42
N VAL A 64 -1.45 -10.91 2.56
CA VAL A 64 0.02 -10.85 2.62
C VAL A 64 0.60 -12.16 2.06
N THR A 65 1.67 -12.10 1.28
CA THR A 65 2.28 -13.32 0.75
C THR A 65 2.89 -14.16 1.87
N ALA A 66 3.02 -15.46 1.66
CA ALA A 66 3.55 -16.37 2.68
C ALA A 66 5.00 -16.03 3.11
N ASP A 67 5.74 -15.32 2.25
CA ASP A 67 7.08 -14.80 2.48
C ASP A 67 7.09 -13.32 2.94
N GLY A 68 5.95 -12.76 3.32
CA GLY A 68 5.86 -11.49 4.05
C GLY A 68 5.82 -10.24 3.18
N TRP A 69 5.18 -10.27 2.01
CA TRP A 69 5.03 -9.10 1.14
C TRP A 69 3.57 -8.69 0.93
N ILE A 70 3.36 -7.38 0.91
CA ILE A 70 2.17 -6.73 0.37
C ILE A 70 2.50 -6.39 -1.09
N ILE A 71 1.72 -6.89 -2.03
CA ILE A 71 1.95 -6.68 -3.46
C ILE A 71 0.77 -5.98 -4.11
N GLY A 72 1.07 -5.08 -5.03
CA GLY A 72 0.05 -4.30 -5.71
C GLY A 72 0.53 -3.67 -7.00
N SER A 73 -0.34 -2.86 -7.57
CA SER A 73 -0.07 -2.06 -8.75
C SER A 73 -0.74 -0.70 -8.65
N PHE A 74 -0.25 0.25 -9.44
CA PHE A 74 -0.92 1.51 -9.72
C PHE A 74 -0.76 1.85 -11.20
N THR A 75 -1.65 2.71 -11.69
CA THR A 75 -1.58 3.28 -13.04
C THR A 75 -1.05 4.70 -12.93
N ASP A 76 -0.11 5.07 -13.79
CA ASP A 76 0.33 6.46 -13.93
C ASP A 76 -0.70 7.24 -14.77
N GLN A 77 -1.33 8.24 -14.16
CA GLN A 77 -2.36 9.06 -14.79
C GLN A 77 -1.80 10.35 -15.43
N THR A 78 -0.47 10.51 -15.51
CA THR A 78 0.10 11.62 -16.28
C THR A 78 -0.17 11.45 -17.79
N PRO A 79 -0.34 12.55 -18.55
CA PRO A 79 -0.46 12.48 -20.01
C PRO A 79 0.71 11.74 -20.66
N GLU A 80 1.93 11.94 -20.14
CA GLU A 80 3.17 11.32 -20.61
C GLU A 80 3.28 9.83 -20.20
N GLY A 81 2.69 9.49 -19.05
CA GLY A 81 2.63 8.14 -18.51
C GLY A 81 1.78 7.20 -19.37
N GLY A 82 0.82 7.75 -20.13
CA GLY A 82 0.03 6.99 -21.11
C GLY A 82 -0.76 5.83 -20.51
N GLY A 83 -1.08 5.87 -19.21
CA GLY A 83 -1.75 4.78 -18.51
C GLY A 83 -0.87 3.55 -18.25
N LYS A 84 0.46 3.73 -18.19
CA LYS A 84 1.38 2.65 -17.79
C LYS A 84 1.04 2.12 -16.41
N VAL A 85 1.15 0.80 -16.27
CA VAL A 85 0.94 0.09 -15.00
C VAL A 85 2.30 -0.23 -14.38
N TYR A 86 2.43 0.11 -13.11
CA TYR A 86 3.60 -0.17 -12.29
C TYR A 86 3.22 -1.13 -11.19
N PHE A 87 4.13 -2.06 -10.88
CA PHE A 87 3.97 -3.03 -9.80
C PHE A 87 4.89 -2.65 -8.64
N PHE A 88 4.46 -2.97 -7.42
CA PHE A 88 5.25 -2.74 -6.22
C PHE A 88 5.12 -3.89 -5.23
N CYS A 89 6.11 -3.98 -4.34
CA CYS A 89 6.10 -4.83 -3.17
C CYS A 89 6.53 -4.02 -1.94
N ILE A 90 5.88 -4.27 -0.81
CA ILE A 90 6.16 -3.66 0.49
C ILE A 90 6.33 -4.80 1.50
N PRO A 91 7.41 -4.85 2.29
CA PRO A 91 7.53 -5.85 3.36
C PRO A 91 6.39 -5.69 4.37
N ALA A 92 5.71 -6.77 4.76
CA ALA A 92 4.64 -6.74 5.76
C ALA A 92 5.21 -6.66 7.20
N ALA A 93 6.28 -7.38 7.50
CA ALA A 93 6.92 -7.31 8.81
C ALA A 93 8.03 -6.24 8.87
N ARG A 94 8.22 -5.61 10.02
CA ARG A 94 9.56 -5.17 10.42
C ARG A 94 10.41 -6.44 10.53
N LYS A 95 11.43 -6.59 9.68
CA LYS A 95 12.46 -7.60 9.96
C LYS A 95 13.00 -7.33 11.38
N PRO A 96 13.13 -8.35 12.24
CA PRO A 96 13.81 -8.18 13.52
C PRO A 96 15.25 -7.70 13.32
#